data_AF-A0A934U051-F1
#
_entry.id   AF-A0A934U051-F1
#
_cell.length_a   1.000
_cell.length_b   1.000
_cell.length_c   1.000
_cell.angle_alpha   90.00
_cell.angle_beta   90.00
_cell.angle_gamma   90.00
#
_symmetry.space_group_name_H-M   'P 1'
#
loop_
_entity.id
_entity.type
_entity.pdbx_description
1 polymer ?
#
loop_
_entity_poly.entity_id
_entity_poly.type
_entity_poly.pdbx_seq_one_letter_code
_entity_poly.pdbx_strand_id
1 'polypeptide(L)' 'MEDKPARLTVLIDADKKKAFDELCAAQDITASQVVRQLIREYLQKHGVQWVRALQRDTD' A
#
# COMPACT_ATOMS: atom_id res chain seq x y z
N MET A 1 2.55 7.24 21.03
CA MET A 1 3.55 7.88 20.15
C MET A 1 2.91 7.94 18.78
N GLU A 2 2.77 9.14 18.22
CA GLU A 2 2.11 9.38 16.94
C GLU A 2 2.70 8.50 15.84
N ASP A 3 1.88 7.58 15.31
CA ASP A 3 2.17 6.84 14.08
C ASP A 3 2.14 7.85 12.94
N LYS A 4 3.29 8.49 12.66
CA LYS A 4 3.36 9.54 11.65
C LYS A 4 3.24 8.89 10.27
N PRO A 5 2.16 9.14 9.51
CA PRO A 5 2.02 8.57 8.18
C PRO A 5 3.16 9.06 7.28
N ALA A 6 3.91 8.14 6.70
CA ALA A 6 4.93 8.44 5.69
C ALA A 6 4.30 8.53 4.30
N ARG A 7 4.63 9.57 3.53
CA ARG A 7 4.17 9.74 2.15
C ARG A 7 5.17 9.10 1.19
N LEU A 8 4.69 8.13 0.40
CA LEU A 8 5.42 7.55 -0.73
C LEU A 8 4.93 8.22 -2.02
N THR A 9 5.84 8.84 -2.78
CA THR A 9 5.56 9.41 -4.11
C THR A 9 6.29 8.59 -5.16
N VAL A 10 5.56 8.02 -6.12
CA VAL A 10 6.12 7.24 -7.23
C VAL A 10 5.70 7.88 -8.54
N LEU A 11 6.65 8.09 -9.45
CA LEU A 11 6.35 8.50 -10.82
C LEU A 11 6.01 7.25 -11.64
N ILE A 12 4.82 7.26 -12.24
CA ILE A 12 4.36 6.20 -13.13
C ILE A 12 3.80 6.82 -14.40
N ASP A 13 3.83 6.03 -15.47
CA ASP A 13 3.28 6.42 -16.76
C ASP A 13 1.77 6.69 -16.68
N ALA A 14 1.27 7.61 -17.50
CA ALA A 14 -0.13 8.04 -17.44
C ALA A 14 -1.09 6.90 -17.82
N ASP A 15 -0.76 6.13 -18.86
CA ASP A 15 -1.55 4.99 -19.30
C ASP A 15 -1.59 3.88 -18.24
N LYS A 16 -0.45 3.62 -17.60
CA LYS A 16 -0.35 2.63 -16.51
C LYS A 16 -1.15 3.06 -15.29
N LYS A 17 -1.09 4.34 -14.91
CA LYS A 17 -1.91 4.90 -13.81
C LYS A 17 -3.38 4.69 -14.08
N LYS A 18 -3.84 5.01 -15.30
CA LYS A 18 -5.24 4.91 -15.68
C LYS A 18 -5.73 3.46 -15.61
N ALA A 19 -5.00 2.54 -16.25
CA ALA A 19 -5.34 1.12 -16.22
C ALA A 19 -5.35 0.54 -14.79
N PHE A 20 -4.41 0.96 -13.94
CA PHE A 20 -4.35 0.55 -12.54
C PHE A 20 -5.54 1.09 -11.73
N ASP A 21 -5.91 2.35 -11.93
CA ASP A 21 -7.04 2.99 -11.24
C ASP A 21 -8.37 2.35 -11.66
N GLU A 22 -8.57 2.09 -12.95
CA GLU A 22 -9.74 1.38 -13.48
C GLU A 22 -9.86 -0.04 -12.91
N LEU A 23 -8.74 -0.77 -12.82
CA LEU A 23 -8.70 -2.10 -12.24
C LEU A 23 -9.02 -2.10 -10.74
N CYS A 24 -8.55 -1.09 -10.02
CA CYS A 24 -8.85 -0.91 -8.60
C CYS A 24 -10.34 -0.58 -8.40
N ALA A 25 -10.87 0.35 -9.19
CA ALA A 25 -12.28 0.75 -9.16
C ALA A 25 -13.23 -0.42 -9.49
N ALA A 26 -12.87 -1.29 -10.43
CA ALA A 26 -13.64 -2.48 -10.77
C ALA A 26 -13.75 -3.50 -9.61
N GLN A 27 -12.82 -3.44 -8.65
CA GLN A 27 -12.75 -4.33 -7.48
C GLN A 27 -13.22 -3.64 -6.19
N ASP A 28 -13.76 -2.43 -6.27
CA ASP A 28 -14.18 -1.61 -5.12
C ASP A 28 -13.04 -1.35 -4.11
N ILE A 29 -11.81 -1.30 -4.61
CA ILE A 29 -10.61 -1.02 -3.80
C ILE A 29 -9.89 0.21 -4.32
N THR A 30 -9.12 0.87 -3.45
CA THR A 30 -8.32 2.03 -3.86
C THR A 30 -6.89 1.62 -4.24
N ALA A 31 -6.29 2.33 -5.19
CA ALA A 31 -4.88 2.18 -5.57
C ALA A 31 -3.93 2.12 -4.35
N SER A 32 -4.17 2.97 -3.35
CA SER A 32 -3.40 3.00 -2.10
C SER A 32 -3.48 1.70 -1.29
N GLN A 33 -4.65 1.04 -1.25
CA GLN A 33 -4.81 -0.24 -0.56
C GLN A 33 -4.01 -1.34 -1.25
N VAL A 34 -4.08 -1.40 -2.58
CA VAL A 34 -3.33 -2.37 -3.39
C VAL A 34 -1.83 -2.15 -3.24
N VAL A 35 -1.35 -0.90 -3.37
CA VAL A 35 0.07 -0.58 -3.19
C VAL A 35 0.57 -0.97 -1.80
N ARG A 36 -0.21 -0.73 -0.75
CA ARG A 36 0.15 -1.17 0.62
C ARG A 36 0.20 -2.69 0.77
N GLN A 37 -0.64 -3.43 0.05
CA GLN A 37 -0.60 -4.90 0.06
C GLN A 37 0.62 -5.40 -0.70
N LEU A 38 0.87 -4.86 -1.90
CA LEU A 38 2.06 -5.15 -2.71
C LEU A 38 3.36 -4.91 -1.93
N ILE A 39 3.48 -3.79 -1.20
CA ILE A 39 4.67 -3.52 -0.37
C ILE A 39 4.85 -4.60 0.69
N ARG A 40 3.78 -4.98 1.40
CA ARG A 40 3.83 -6.00 2.45
C ARG A 40 4.23 -7.36 1.88
N GLU A 41 3.59 -7.80 0.80
CA GLU A 41 3.91 -9.07 0.16
C GLU A 41 5.34 -9.09 -0.38
N TYR A 42 5.80 -7.98 -0.96
CA TYR A 42 7.16 -7.85 -1.47
C TYR A 42 8.19 -7.95 -0.36
N LEU A 43 8.02 -7.19 0.73
CA LEU A 43 8.91 -7.27 1.88
C LEU A 43 8.92 -8.69 2.50
N GLN A 44 7.76 -9.35 2.61
CA GLN A 44 7.65 -10.71 3.11
C GLN A 44 8.39 -11.71 2.20
N LYS A 45 8.23 -11.58 0.88
CA LYS A 45 8.92 -12.40 -0.12
C LYS A 45 10.44 -12.27 -0.04
N HIS A 46 10.94 -11.09 0.32
CA HIS A 46 12.36 -10.82 0.49
C HIS A 46 12.87 -11.08 1.92
N GLY A 47 12.04 -11.62 2.82
CA GLY A 47 12.44 -11.96 4.18
C GLY A 47 12.76 -10.74 5.05
N VAL A 48 12.35 -9.54 4.62
CA VAL A 48 12.55 -8.32 5.41
C VAL A 48 11.56 -8.33 6.55
N GLN A 49 12.04 -8.38 7.79
CA GLN A 49 11.18 -8.19 8.96
C GLN A 49 11.01 -6.70 9.22
N TRP A 50 9.80 -6.18 9.03
CA TRP A 50 9.44 -4.86 9.53
C TRP A 50 8.52 -5.03 10.74
N VAL A 51 8.94 -4.50 11.88
CA VAL A 51 8.09 -4.45 13.07
C VAL A 51 7.04 -3.38 12.85
N ARG A 52 5.82 -3.79 12.49
CA ARG A 52 4.64 -2.95 12.71
C ARG A 52 4.58 -2.73 14.22
N ALA A 53 4.75 -1.50 14.68
CA ALA A 53 4.22 -1.13 15.98
C ALA A 53 2.69 -1.32 15.88
N LEU A 54 2.24 -2.51 16.26
CA LEU A 54 0.84 -2.88 16.35
C LEU A 54 0.23 -2.01 17.46
N GLN A 55 -0.28 -0.82 17.12
CA GLN A 55 -1.41 -0.32 17.89
C GLN A 55 -2.63 -1.11 17.42
N ARG A 56 -2.88 -2.16 18.20
CA ARG A 56 -4.21 -2.73 18.38
C ARG A 56 -5.14 -1.58 18.74
N ASP A 57 -5.96 -1.15 17.79
CA ASP A 57 -7.17 -0.41 18.12
C ASP A 57 -8.25 -1.48 18.37
N THR A 58 -8.23 -1.97 19.60
CA THR A 58 -9.44 -2.43 20.28
C THR A 58 -9.98 -1.18 20.97
N ASP A 59 -11.00 -0.54 20.39
CA ASP A 59 -12.22 -0.06 21.05
C ASP A 59 -13.23 0.38 19.99
#